data_AF-A0AAZ1XN69-F1
#
_entry.id   AF-A0AAZ1XN69-F1
#
_cell.length_a   1.000
_cell.length_b   1.000
_cell.length_c   1.000
_cell.angle_alpha   90.00
_cell.angle_beta   90.00
_cell.angle_gamma   90.00
#
_symmetry.space_group_name_H-M   'P 1'
#
loop_
_entity.id
_entity.type
_entity.pdbx_description
1 polymer ?
#
loop_
_entity_poly.entity_id
_entity_poly.type
_entity_poly.pdbx_seq_one_letter_code
_entity_poly.pdbx_strand_id
1 'polypeptide(L)'
;MMNCCGLLTLQKEPVPLKSIEVELEVRDHVATVVSTLNYENKEDKPLEAVFVFPLPGDAAVCHFSAQIGQTQIVAEVKEKQKAREEYDDALSSGQQAFLLEESDESADIFSLSVGSLPPGESASIRLEYVIELAVQADDGLRFCLPAVLNPRYQPQGSEGAGFQVTSVPASLVPYSLSFSARVSSPRPISKLESNCSLDPLQYLNTDQTQATVKLAAGHKFDRDVELLIYYKDAHQPTAVVEAGQASAEPGSLMGDPVVMVSLYPEFPQSVMSSMASSGEFVFLLDRSGSMSNTRISSAKDTLLLLLKSLPMGCYFNIYSFGSRYEHIFS
;
A
#
# COMPACT_ATOMS: atom_id res chain seq x y z
N MET A 1 -4.42 20.17 -1.87
CA MET A 1 -5.60 19.26 -1.86
C MET A 1 -5.94 18.65 -3.21
N MET A 2 -5.29 17.52 -3.50
CA MET A 2 -5.60 16.59 -4.60
C MET A 2 -6.63 15.57 -4.09
N ASN A 3 -7.82 15.52 -4.68
CA ASN A 3 -8.89 14.59 -4.31
C ASN A 3 -8.92 13.33 -5.20
N CYS A 4 -7.93 13.20 -6.08
CA CYS A 4 -7.85 12.17 -7.10
C CYS A 4 -6.41 11.67 -7.18
N CYS A 5 -6.24 10.40 -7.50
CA CYS A 5 -4.94 9.77 -7.75
C CYS A 5 -4.92 9.20 -9.18
N GLY A 6 -3.74 8.84 -9.65
CA GLY A 6 -3.45 8.53 -11.04
C GLY A 6 -2.89 9.73 -11.78
N LEU A 7 -2.95 9.69 -13.11
CA LEU A 7 -2.50 10.78 -13.97
C LEU A 7 -3.60 11.84 -14.09
N LEU A 8 -3.30 13.07 -13.70
CA LEU A 8 -4.22 14.19 -13.62
C LEU A 8 -3.73 15.35 -14.47
N THR A 9 -4.64 16.13 -15.05
CA THR A 9 -4.30 17.43 -15.65
C THR A 9 -3.98 18.46 -14.57
N LEU A 10 -3.41 19.61 -14.95
CA LEU A 10 -3.26 20.75 -14.02
C LEU A 10 -4.58 21.24 -13.42
N GLN A 11 -5.70 21.05 -14.13
CA GLN A 11 -7.05 21.34 -13.63
C GLN A 11 -7.60 20.22 -12.74
N LYS A 12 -6.80 19.19 -12.43
CA LYS A 12 -7.14 18.01 -11.61
C LYS A 12 -8.19 17.10 -12.24
N GLU A 13 -8.29 17.10 -13.57
CA GLU A 13 -9.15 16.18 -14.29
C GLU A 13 -8.39 14.88 -14.57
N PRO A 14 -9.00 13.71 -14.39
CA PRO A 14 -8.31 12.44 -14.60
C PRO A 14 -8.06 12.18 -16.09
N VAL A 15 -6.83 11.80 -16.43
CA VAL A 15 -6.50 11.27 -17.76
C VAL A 15 -6.97 9.81 -17.84
N PRO A 16 -7.64 9.39 -18.92
CA PRO A 16 -8.14 8.02 -19.04
C PRO A 16 -7.06 6.94 -18.88
N LEU A 17 -7.18 6.14 -17.84
CA LEU A 17 -6.41 4.91 -17.63
C LEU A 17 -6.91 3.81 -18.57
N LYS A 18 -5.99 3.01 -19.12
CA LYS A 18 -6.27 1.93 -20.09
C LYS A 18 -5.95 0.55 -19.56
N SER A 19 -4.82 0.41 -18.88
CA SER A 19 -4.46 -0.83 -18.22
C SER A 19 -3.58 -0.57 -17.02
N ILE A 20 -3.68 -1.50 -16.07
CA ILE A 20 -2.79 -1.62 -14.93
C ILE A 20 -2.19 -3.02 -15.00
N GLU A 21 -0.88 -3.11 -14.86
CA GLU A 21 -0.15 -4.36 -14.73
C GLU A 21 0.62 -4.33 -13.42
N VAL A 22 0.37 -5.31 -12.56
CA VAL A 22 1.04 -5.41 -11.26
C VAL A 22 1.75 -6.75 -11.14
N GLU A 23 3.04 -6.68 -10.86
CA GLU A 23 3.89 -7.82 -10.55
C GLU A 23 4.32 -7.72 -9.10
N LEU A 24 3.96 -8.73 -8.32
CA LEU A 24 4.32 -8.86 -6.91
C LEU A 24 5.37 -9.96 -6.78
N GLU A 25 6.55 -9.63 -6.27
CA GLU A 25 7.56 -10.60 -5.85
C GLU A 25 7.66 -10.60 -4.32
N VAL A 26 7.27 -11.70 -3.69
CA VAL A 26 7.39 -11.87 -2.24
C VAL A 26 8.58 -12.77 -1.94
N ARG A 27 9.50 -12.27 -1.14
CA ARG A 27 10.63 -13.00 -0.57
C ARG A 27 10.46 -13.05 0.95
N ASP A 28 9.98 -14.19 1.42
CA ASP A 28 9.59 -14.41 2.81
C ASP A 28 8.61 -13.33 3.31
N HIS A 29 9.05 -12.39 4.15
CA HIS A 29 8.19 -11.34 4.71
C HIS A 29 8.21 -10.03 3.90
N VAL A 30 9.01 -9.92 2.84
CA VAL A 30 9.15 -8.66 2.07
C VAL A 30 8.53 -8.81 0.69
N ALA A 31 7.75 -7.82 0.29
CA ALA A 31 7.15 -7.72 -1.03
C ALA A 31 7.80 -6.61 -1.84
N THR A 32 8.29 -6.94 -3.03
CA THR A 32 8.58 -5.98 -4.09
C THR A 32 7.39 -5.90 -5.02
N VAL A 33 6.89 -4.69 -5.26
CA VAL A 33 5.73 -4.44 -6.11
C VAL A 33 6.17 -3.60 -7.29
N VAL A 34 5.95 -4.10 -8.50
CA VAL A 34 6.13 -3.36 -9.75
C VAL A 34 4.75 -3.10 -10.33
N SER A 35 4.39 -1.83 -10.48
CA SER A 35 3.13 -1.39 -11.08
C SER A 35 3.40 -0.60 -12.35
N THR A 36 2.78 -1.01 -13.46
CA THR A 36 2.81 -0.30 -14.74
C THR A 36 1.40 0.18 -15.07
N LEU A 37 1.21 1.49 -15.19
CA LEU A 37 -0.07 2.14 -15.49
C LEU A 37 0.01 2.82 -16.85
N ASN A 38 -0.90 2.45 -17.76
CA ASN A 38 -0.94 2.99 -19.11
C ASN A 38 -2.12 3.94 -19.29
N TYR A 39 -1.82 5.21 -19.60
CA TYR A 39 -2.78 6.28 -19.82
C TYR A 39 -2.80 6.68 -21.30
N GLU A 40 -3.92 7.22 -21.77
CA GLU A 40 -4.05 7.79 -23.12
C GLU A 40 -4.70 9.17 -23.05
N ASN A 41 -4.09 10.16 -23.71
CA ASN A 41 -4.72 11.44 -23.93
C ASN A 41 -5.73 11.32 -25.09
N LYS A 42 -7.02 11.33 -24.77
CA LYS A 42 -8.12 11.29 -25.75
C LYS A 42 -8.59 12.67 -26.20
N GLU A 43 -8.02 13.73 -25.65
CA GLU A 43 -8.36 15.11 -26.02
C GLU A 43 -7.65 15.52 -27.31
N ASP A 44 -8.25 16.45 -28.05
CA ASP A 44 -7.67 17.00 -29.28
C ASP A 44 -6.55 18.05 -29.01
N LYS A 45 -6.18 18.23 -27.74
CA LYS A 45 -5.18 19.21 -27.27
C LYS A 45 -4.13 18.55 -26.35
N PRO A 46 -2.89 19.05 -26.32
CA PRO A 46 -1.88 18.56 -25.38
C PRO A 46 -2.34 18.82 -23.94
N LEU A 47 -2.03 17.86 -23.06
CA LEU A 47 -2.36 17.92 -21.63
C LEU A 47 -1.07 17.98 -20.81
N GLU A 48 -0.93 18.98 -19.96
CA GLU A 48 0.09 18.92 -18.91
C GLU A 48 -0.43 18.05 -17.76
N ALA A 49 0.34 17.01 -17.43
CA ALA A 49 -0.08 15.98 -16.52
C ALA A 49 0.84 15.83 -15.30
N VAL A 50 0.22 15.54 -14.15
CA VAL A 50 0.85 15.22 -12.88
C VAL A 50 0.35 13.84 -12.45
N PHE A 51 1.27 12.94 -12.15
CA PHE A 51 0.95 11.63 -11.60
C PHE A 51 0.96 11.70 -10.08
N VAL A 52 -0.12 11.25 -9.44
CA VAL A 52 -0.30 11.25 -7.99
C VAL A 52 -0.61 9.83 -7.54
N PHE A 53 0.14 9.29 -6.59
CA PHE A 53 -0.08 7.93 -6.12
C PHE A 53 0.10 7.80 -4.61
N PRO A 54 -0.82 7.12 -3.92
CA PRO A 54 -0.65 6.80 -2.52
C PRO A 54 0.28 5.61 -2.36
N LEU A 55 1.16 5.66 -1.36
CA LEU A 55 1.92 4.51 -0.89
C LEU A 55 1.72 4.30 0.60
N PRO A 56 1.75 3.04 1.08
CA PRO A 56 1.84 2.77 2.51
C PRO A 56 3.03 3.53 3.12
N GLY A 57 2.87 4.10 4.32
CA GLY A 57 3.92 4.92 4.95
C GLY A 57 5.16 4.14 5.37
N ASP A 58 5.08 2.81 5.34
CA ASP A 58 6.16 1.84 5.57
C ASP A 58 6.74 1.28 4.25
N ALA A 59 6.26 1.75 3.09
CA ALA A 59 6.82 1.38 1.80
C ALA A 59 8.00 2.29 1.42
N ALA A 60 9.00 1.73 0.73
CA ALA A 60 10.10 2.47 0.15
C ALA A 60 10.06 2.41 -1.38
N VAL A 61 10.05 3.57 -2.04
CA VAL A 61 10.13 3.66 -3.51
C VAL A 61 11.55 3.34 -3.97
N CYS A 62 11.69 2.32 -4.81
CA CYS A 62 12.97 1.87 -5.34
C CYS A 62 13.23 2.38 -6.76
N HIS A 63 12.17 2.52 -7.56
CA HIS A 63 12.30 3.00 -8.93
C HIS A 63 11.01 3.67 -9.41
N PHE A 64 11.19 4.71 -10.21
CA PHE A 64 10.11 5.34 -10.94
C PHE A 64 10.56 5.68 -12.36
N SER A 65 9.72 5.40 -13.35
CA SER A 65 9.90 5.89 -14.71
C SER A 65 8.57 6.21 -15.41
N ALA A 66 8.64 7.13 -16.36
CA ALA A 66 7.54 7.50 -17.24
C ALA A 66 8.00 7.45 -18.69
N GLN A 67 7.29 6.71 -19.53
CA GLN A 67 7.49 6.67 -20.98
C GLN A 67 6.37 7.47 -21.65
N ILE A 68 6.72 8.50 -22.41
CA ILE A 68 5.79 9.31 -23.22
C ILE A 68 6.28 9.26 -24.66
N GLY A 69 5.56 8.55 -25.52
CA GLY A 69 5.98 8.29 -26.89
C GLY A 69 7.34 7.62 -26.95
N GLN A 70 8.34 8.32 -27.46
CA GLN A 70 9.73 7.84 -27.54
C GLN A 70 10.61 8.27 -26.35
N THR A 71 10.13 9.19 -25.52
CA THR A 71 10.92 9.75 -24.42
C THR A 71 10.72 8.92 -23.15
N GLN A 72 11.82 8.44 -22.58
CA GLN A 72 11.84 7.79 -21.27
C GLN A 72 12.40 8.74 -20.22
N ILE A 73 11.63 8.96 -19.16
CA ILE A 73 12.04 9.71 -17.98
C ILE A 73 12.27 8.68 -16.87
N VAL A 74 13.45 8.68 -16.26
CA VAL A 74 13.79 7.82 -15.13
C VAL A 74 14.14 8.70 -13.95
N ALA A 75 13.48 8.49 -12.82
CA ALA A 75 13.75 9.25 -11.62
C ALA A 75 15.09 8.82 -11.01
N GLU A 76 15.89 9.81 -10.59
CA GLU A 76 17.11 9.61 -9.83
C GLU A 76 16.85 10.04 -8.38
N VAL A 77 17.11 9.15 -7.42
CA VAL A 77 16.91 9.46 -6.00
C VAL A 77 18.02 10.40 -5.54
N LYS A 78 17.64 11.55 -4.98
CA LYS A 78 18.54 12.55 -4.42
C LYS A 78 18.03 13.00 -3.05
N GLU A 79 18.91 13.62 -2.27
CA GLU A 79 18.51 14.30 -1.03
C GLU A 79 17.47 15.38 -1.34
N LYS A 80 16.45 15.53 -0.48
CA LYS A 80 15.24 16.32 -0.75
C LYS A 80 15.56 17.77 -1.12
N GLN A 81 16.45 18.42 -0.36
CA GLN A 81 16.82 19.80 -0.64
C GLN A 81 17.59 19.92 -1.96
N LYS A 82 18.58 19.05 -2.17
CA LYS A 82 19.36 19.02 -3.41
C LYS A 82 18.49 18.77 -4.65
N ALA A 83 17.52 17.88 -4.58
CA ALA A 83 16.59 17.60 -5.67
C ALA A 83 15.76 18.83 -6.07
N ARG A 84 15.29 19.59 -5.07
CA ARG A 84 14.55 20.84 -5.28
C ARG A 84 15.42 21.94 -5.89
N GLU A 85 16.64 22.12 -5.38
CA GLU A 85 17.59 23.10 -5.91
C GLU A 85 17.93 22.81 -7.39
N GLU A 86 18.25 21.55 -7.73
CA GLU A 86 18.55 21.17 -9.13
C GLU A 86 17.34 21.34 -10.05
N TYR A 87 16.13 21.06 -9.55
CA TYR A 87 14.89 21.28 -10.29
C TYR A 87 14.64 22.77 -10.59
N ASP A 88 14.76 23.63 -9.57
CA ASP A 88 14.58 25.07 -9.70
C ASP A 88 15.63 25.70 -10.64
N ASP A 89 16.89 25.26 -10.55
CA ASP A 89 17.97 25.68 -11.44
C ASP A 89 17.69 25.30 -12.91
N ALA A 90 17.21 24.07 -13.14
CA ALA A 90 16.87 23.60 -14.47
C ALA A 90 15.70 24.39 -15.07
N LEU A 91 14.65 24.67 -14.28
CA LEU A 91 13.53 25.51 -14.71
C LEU A 91 13.96 26.94 -15.02
N SER A 92 14.79 27.54 -14.17
CA SER A 92 15.29 28.91 -14.37
C SER A 92 16.17 29.04 -15.63
N SER A 93 16.81 27.93 -16.02
CA SER A 93 17.63 27.81 -17.23
C SER A 93 16.82 27.47 -18.49
N GLY A 94 15.49 27.36 -18.38
CA GLY A 94 14.59 27.02 -19.49
C GLY A 94 14.65 25.55 -19.93
N GLN A 95 15.17 24.67 -19.09
CA GLN A 95 15.20 23.23 -19.34
C GLN A 95 13.90 22.58 -18.87
N GLN A 96 13.54 21.46 -19.49
CA GLN A 96 12.44 20.63 -19.03
C GLN A 96 12.93 19.76 -17.87
N ALA A 97 12.38 19.97 -16.68
CA ALA A 97 12.72 19.24 -15.45
C ALA A 97 11.48 18.58 -14.85
N PHE A 98 11.71 17.48 -14.12
CA PHE A 98 10.67 16.71 -13.45
C PHE A 98 11.09 16.44 -12.02
N LEU A 99 10.17 16.61 -11.07
CA LEU A 99 10.41 16.38 -9.66
C LEU A 99 9.37 15.38 -9.13
N LEU A 100 9.85 14.29 -8.53
CA LEU A 100 9.06 13.36 -7.73
C LEU A 100 9.29 13.71 -6.27
N GLU A 101 8.24 14.04 -5.53
CA GLU A 101 8.34 14.28 -4.09
C GLU A 101 7.14 13.75 -3.31
N GLU A 102 7.39 13.41 -2.05
CA GLU A 102 6.38 13.20 -1.03
C GLU A 102 5.67 14.53 -0.75
N SER A 103 4.34 14.50 -0.69
CA SER A 103 3.54 15.68 -0.44
C SER A 103 3.76 16.22 0.96
N ASP A 104 4.02 17.53 1.07
CA ASP A 104 4.13 18.20 2.38
C ASP A 104 2.78 18.20 3.16
N GLU A 105 1.65 17.89 2.50
CA GLU A 105 0.31 17.79 3.12
C GLU A 105 0.02 16.38 3.72
N SER A 106 0.64 15.32 3.16
CA SER A 106 0.37 13.92 3.50
C SER A 106 1.57 13.03 3.17
N ALA A 107 2.13 12.38 4.19
CA ALA A 107 3.34 11.56 4.06
C ALA A 107 3.18 10.28 3.21
N ASP A 108 1.93 9.90 2.91
CA ASP A 108 1.58 8.73 2.12
C ASP A 108 1.25 9.05 0.66
N ILE A 109 1.38 10.30 0.22
CA ILE A 109 1.08 10.72 -1.15
C ILE A 109 2.35 11.19 -1.86
N PHE A 110 2.63 10.57 -3.00
CA PHE A 110 3.72 10.98 -3.89
C PHE A 110 3.15 11.64 -5.14
N SER A 111 3.84 12.68 -5.63
CA SER A 111 3.45 13.38 -6.84
C SER A 111 4.63 13.62 -7.77
N LEU A 112 4.41 13.48 -9.07
CA LEU A 112 5.38 13.72 -10.12
C LEU A 112 4.75 14.51 -11.27
N SER A 113 5.41 15.58 -11.70
CA SER A 113 5.12 16.19 -13.00
C SER A 113 5.57 15.28 -14.12
N VAL A 114 4.66 14.82 -14.98
CA VAL A 114 4.95 13.98 -16.16
C VAL A 114 5.21 14.85 -17.40
N GLY A 115 4.77 16.11 -17.37
CA GLY A 115 4.95 17.08 -18.46
C GLY A 115 3.80 17.07 -19.46
N SER A 116 4.06 17.58 -20.66
CA SER A 116 3.06 17.65 -21.73
C SER A 116 2.87 16.29 -22.42
N LEU A 117 1.65 15.76 -22.38
CA LEU A 117 1.17 14.58 -23.09
C LEU A 117 0.37 15.01 -24.34
N PRO A 118 0.90 14.81 -25.57
CA PRO A 118 0.23 15.23 -26.80
C PRO A 118 -1.11 14.51 -27.08
N PRO A 119 -1.97 15.06 -27.96
CA PRO A 119 -3.22 14.43 -28.39
C PRO A 119 -3.01 13.03 -28.96
N GLY A 120 -3.78 12.04 -28.51
CA GLY A 120 -3.70 10.66 -28.97
C GLY A 120 -2.47 9.88 -28.50
N GLU A 121 -1.58 10.50 -27.74
CA GLU A 121 -0.37 9.86 -27.22
C GLU A 121 -0.64 9.16 -25.88
N SER A 122 0.16 8.13 -25.60
CA SER A 122 0.07 7.34 -24.38
C SER A 122 1.24 7.60 -23.44
N ALA A 123 0.95 7.57 -22.14
CA ALA A 123 1.96 7.61 -21.08
C ALA A 123 1.97 6.27 -20.33
N SER A 124 3.13 5.64 -20.22
CA SER A 124 3.34 4.44 -19.42
C SER A 124 4.14 4.80 -18.17
N ILE A 125 3.52 4.66 -17.00
CA ILE A 125 4.12 4.98 -15.71
C ILE A 125 4.50 3.68 -15.01
N ARG A 126 5.78 3.48 -14.71
CA ARG A 126 6.30 2.33 -13.97
C ARG A 126 6.77 2.77 -12.59
N LEU A 127 6.19 2.20 -11.55
CA LEU A 127 6.54 2.41 -10.15
C LEU A 127 6.99 1.08 -9.55
N GLU A 128 8.08 1.11 -8.79
CA GLU A 128 8.60 -0.03 -8.05
C GLU A 128 8.82 0.39 -6.59
N TYR A 129 8.28 -0.38 -5.67
CA TYR A 129 8.45 -0.15 -4.24
C TYR A 129 8.56 -1.47 -3.47
N VAL A 130 9.15 -1.41 -2.29
CA VAL A 130 9.24 -2.54 -1.36
C VAL A 130 8.44 -2.25 -0.09
N ILE A 131 7.86 -3.29 0.50
CA ILE A 131 7.11 -3.21 1.76
C ILE A 131 7.24 -4.51 2.56
N GLU A 132 7.28 -4.41 3.88
CA GLU A 132 7.18 -5.56 4.77
C GLU A 132 5.71 -6.01 4.93
N LEU A 133 5.45 -7.31 4.81
CA LEU A 133 4.11 -7.87 4.92
C LEU A 133 3.77 -8.17 6.38
N ALA A 134 2.68 -7.57 6.86
CA ALA A 134 2.18 -7.81 8.20
C ALA A 134 1.65 -9.24 8.36
N VAL A 135 2.07 -9.90 9.45
CA VAL A 135 1.55 -11.20 9.89
C VAL A 135 0.16 -11.00 10.49
N GLN A 136 -0.82 -11.73 9.97
CA GLN A 136 -2.19 -11.76 10.50
C GLN A 136 -2.29 -12.73 11.68
N ALA A 137 -3.39 -12.65 12.43
CA ALA A 137 -3.63 -13.50 13.61
C ALA A 137 -3.75 -15.00 13.29
N ASP A 138 -4.00 -15.35 12.03
CA ASP A 138 -4.05 -16.72 11.50
C ASP A 138 -2.76 -17.12 10.75
N ASP A 139 -1.66 -16.40 11.01
CA ASP A 139 -0.31 -16.61 10.46
C ASP A 139 -0.17 -16.33 8.96
N GLY A 140 -1.21 -15.79 8.32
CA GLY A 140 -1.14 -15.33 6.93
C GLY A 140 -0.34 -14.04 6.80
N LEU A 141 0.56 -13.96 5.82
CA LEU A 141 1.12 -12.68 5.40
C LEU A 141 0.16 -11.99 4.45
N ARG A 142 -0.22 -10.76 4.77
CA ARG A 142 -1.20 -10.00 3.98
C ARG A 142 -0.53 -8.97 3.10
N PHE A 143 -0.75 -9.11 1.80
CA PHE A 143 -0.55 -8.06 0.81
C PHE A 143 -1.90 -7.47 0.38
N CYS A 144 -1.96 -6.16 0.18
CA CYS A 144 -3.16 -5.47 -0.30
C CYS A 144 -2.79 -4.50 -1.43
N LEU A 145 -3.35 -4.74 -2.61
CA LEU A 145 -3.33 -3.81 -3.74
C LEU A 145 -4.68 -3.07 -3.77
N PRO A 146 -4.71 -1.76 -3.49
CA PRO A 146 -5.96 -1.00 -3.46
C PRO A 146 -6.62 -0.91 -4.84
N ALA A 147 -7.95 -1.09 -4.91
CA ALA A 147 -8.74 -1.07 -6.16
C ALA A 147 -8.88 0.32 -6.76
N VAL A 148 -9.00 1.30 -5.87
CA VAL A 148 -8.99 2.72 -6.18
C VAL A 148 -7.86 3.25 -5.35
N LEU A 149 -6.92 3.95 -5.99
CA LEU A 149 -5.89 4.72 -5.32
C LEU A 149 -6.58 5.86 -4.55
N ASN A 150 -7.31 5.55 -3.48
CA ASN A 150 -8.11 6.50 -2.70
C ASN A 150 -7.20 7.28 -1.75
N PRO A 151 -7.46 8.58 -1.51
CA PRO A 151 -6.95 9.27 -0.34
C PRO A 151 -7.46 8.61 0.95
N ARG A 152 -6.61 8.46 1.96
CA ARG A 152 -6.96 7.90 3.28
C ARG A 152 -7.78 8.89 4.13
N TYR A 153 -8.47 8.35 5.13
CA TYR A 153 -9.29 9.08 6.11
C TYR A 153 -8.46 10.12 6.89
N GLN A 154 -8.81 11.41 6.76
CA GLN A 154 -8.35 12.48 7.65
C GLN A 154 -9.40 12.73 8.74
N PRO A 155 -9.07 12.56 10.03
CA PRO A 155 -9.99 12.87 11.14
C PRO A 155 -10.31 14.38 11.17
N GLN A 156 -11.58 14.72 11.38
CA GLN A 156 -12.02 16.12 11.41
C GLN A 156 -11.43 16.88 12.60
N GLY A 157 -10.59 17.89 12.31
CA GLY A 157 -9.89 18.72 13.30
C GLY A 157 -8.58 19.32 12.78
N SER A 158 -7.99 18.72 11.73
CA SER A 158 -7.00 19.35 10.86
C SER A 158 -7.72 20.19 9.79
N GLU A 159 -7.25 21.39 9.46
CA GLU A 159 -7.84 22.29 8.44
C GLU A 159 -7.66 21.78 6.97
N GLY A 160 -7.80 20.47 6.74
CA GLY A 160 -7.87 19.83 5.42
C GLY A 160 -9.31 19.49 5.06
N ALA A 161 -9.76 19.88 3.85
CA ALA A 161 -11.10 19.59 3.35
C ALA A 161 -11.35 18.08 3.27
N GLY A 162 -12.46 17.61 3.84
CA GLY A 162 -12.80 16.19 3.90
C GLY A 162 -13.02 15.54 2.53
N PHE A 163 -12.73 14.24 2.42
CA PHE A 163 -12.83 13.48 1.18
C PHE A 163 -13.92 12.39 1.28
N GLN A 164 -14.76 12.28 0.25
CA GLN A 164 -15.71 11.18 0.07
C GLN A 164 -15.00 10.00 -0.61
N VAL A 165 -15.05 8.83 0.02
CA VAL A 165 -14.70 7.55 -0.63
C VAL A 165 -15.72 7.33 -1.74
N THR A 166 -15.31 7.62 -2.98
CA THR A 166 -16.17 7.36 -4.13
C THR A 166 -15.86 5.94 -4.60
N SER A 167 -16.61 4.95 -4.11
CA SER A 167 -16.59 3.61 -4.70
C SER A 167 -17.10 3.75 -6.13
N VAL A 168 -16.23 3.59 -7.12
CA VAL A 168 -16.66 3.57 -8.53
C VAL A 168 -17.55 2.35 -8.72
N PRO A 169 -18.79 2.50 -9.25
CA PRO A 169 -19.62 1.34 -9.56
C PRO A 169 -18.90 0.42 -10.55
N ALA A 170 -18.81 -0.87 -10.21
CA ALA A 170 -18.12 -1.92 -10.96
C ALA A 170 -18.50 -2.07 -12.45
N SER A 171 -19.57 -1.40 -12.90
CA SER A 171 -20.13 -1.51 -14.24
C SER A 171 -19.53 -0.56 -15.28
N LEU A 172 -18.55 0.29 -14.91
CA LEU A 172 -18.05 1.37 -15.78
C LEU A 172 -16.53 1.54 -15.80
N VAL A 173 -15.75 0.58 -15.29
CA VAL A 173 -14.28 0.70 -15.24
C VAL A 173 -13.69 0.49 -16.65
N PRO A 174 -13.12 1.52 -17.32
CA PRO A 174 -12.75 1.45 -18.73
C PRO A 174 -11.34 0.88 -18.98
N TYR A 175 -10.76 0.19 -17.99
CA TYR A 175 -9.39 -0.32 -18.03
C TYR A 175 -9.30 -1.77 -17.57
N SER A 176 -8.23 -2.46 -18.00
CA SER A 176 -7.92 -3.84 -17.58
C SER A 176 -6.94 -3.87 -16.40
N LEU A 177 -7.00 -4.96 -15.62
CA LEU A 177 -5.98 -5.33 -14.64
C LEU A 177 -5.30 -6.62 -15.08
N SER A 178 -3.98 -6.65 -15.03
CA SER A 178 -3.24 -7.89 -14.82
C SER A 178 -2.57 -7.82 -13.45
N PHE A 179 -2.67 -8.90 -12.70
CA PHE A 179 -1.93 -9.08 -11.44
C PHE A 179 -1.29 -10.46 -11.45
N SER A 180 0.00 -10.51 -11.15
CA SER A 180 0.72 -11.75 -10.95
C SER A 180 1.57 -11.66 -9.70
N ALA A 181 1.62 -12.75 -8.94
CA ALA A 181 2.46 -12.87 -7.77
C ALA A 181 3.43 -14.04 -7.95
N ARG A 182 4.67 -13.82 -7.55
CA ARG A 182 5.70 -14.85 -7.36
C ARG A 182 6.10 -14.81 -5.90
N VAL A 183 6.04 -15.96 -5.23
CA VAL A 183 6.38 -16.09 -3.82
C VAL A 183 7.56 -17.03 -3.70
N SER A 184 8.57 -16.65 -2.94
CA SER A 184 9.70 -17.46 -2.53
C SER A 184 9.87 -17.38 -1.02
N SER A 185 10.07 -18.51 -0.35
CA SER A 185 10.36 -18.54 1.09
C SER A 185 11.37 -19.65 1.40
N PRO A 186 12.13 -19.57 2.51
CA PRO A 186 12.88 -20.71 3.03
C PRO A 186 12.00 -21.92 3.43
N ARG A 187 10.68 -21.71 3.57
CA ARG A 187 9.72 -22.73 3.99
C ARG A 187 8.74 -23.08 2.87
N PRO A 188 8.22 -24.32 2.83
CA PRO A 188 7.20 -24.68 1.87
C PRO A 188 5.96 -23.78 2.01
N ILE A 189 5.48 -23.31 0.87
CA ILE A 189 4.25 -22.53 0.76
C ILE A 189 3.07 -23.49 0.98
N SER A 190 2.23 -23.21 1.98
CA SER A 190 1.08 -24.04 2.34
C SER A 190 -0.12 -23.74 1.45
N LYS A 191 -0.49 -22.47 1.32
CA LYS A 191 -1.59 -22.00 0.48
C LYS A 191 -1.45 -20.50 0.20
N LEU A 192 -2.04 -20.05 -0.90
CA LEU A 192 -2.30 -18.64 -1.20
C LEU A 192 -3.82 -18.46 -1.31
N GLU A 193 -4.35 -17.47 -0.61
CA GLU A 193 -5.77 -17.12 -0.63
C GLU A 193 -5.95 -15.67 -1.07
N SER A 194 -7.07 -15.36 -1.71
CA SER A 194 -7.42 -14.00 -2.08
C SER A 194 -8.91 -13.78 -1.95
N ASN A 195 -9.29 -12.53 -1.69
CA ASN A 195 -10.67 -12.06 -1.78
C ASN A 195 -11.18 -11.96 -3.24
N CYS A 196 -10.29 -12.19 -4.21
CA CYS A 196 -10.55 -12.21 -5.64
C CYS A 196 -10.31 -13.61 -6.24
N SER A 197 -10.92 -13.88 -7.39
CA SER A 197 -10.69 -15.13 -8.11
C SER A 197 -9.26 -15.21 -8.64
N LEU A 198 -8.54 -16.27 -8.30
CA LEU A 198 -7.19 -16.56 -8.76
C LEU A 198 -7.20 -17.75 -9.74
N ASP A 199 -6.25 -17.75 -10.67
CA ASP A 199 -5.86 -18.97 -11.39
C ASP A 199 -5.29 -20.01 -10.41
N PRO A 200 -5.28 -21.31 -10.75
CA PRO A 200 -4.71 -22.33 -9.89
C PRO A 200 -3.24 -22.03 -9.51
N LEU A 201 -2.92 -22.17 -8.22
CA LEU A 201 -1.56 -22.01 -7.70
C LEU A 201 -0.59 -22.98 -8.39
N GLN A 202 0.52 -22.44 -8.89
CA GLN A 202 1.56 -23.23 -9.56
C GLN A 202 2.85 -23.19 -8.74
N TYR A 203 3.27 -24.35 -8.25
CA TYR A 203 4.58 -24.50 -7.62
C TYR A 203 5.68 -24.54 -8.68
N LEU A 204 6.76 -23.80 -8.46
CA LEU A 204 7.88 -23.67 -9.40
C LEU A 204 9.01 -24.67 -9.09
N ASN A 205 8.94 -25.34 -7.94
CA ASN A 205 9.91 -26.33 -7.49
C ASN A 205 9.25 -27.45 -6.66
N THR A 206 9.96 -28.57 -6.50
CA THR A 206 9.44 -29.79 -5.87
C THR A 206 9.22 -29.66 -4.36
N ASP A 207 10.03 -28.84 -3.70
CA ASP A 207 9.98 -28.50 -2.28
C ASP A 207 8.91 -27.45 -1.94
N GLN A 208 8.19 -26.93 -2.95
CA GLN A 208 7.10 -25.96 -2.78
C GLN A 208 7.54 -24.64 -2.11
N THR A 209 8.82 -24.32 -2.13
CA THR A 209 9.36 -23.07 -1.56
C THR A 209 9.22 -21.89 -2.53
N GLN A 210 8.88 -22.17 -3.81
CA GLN A 210 8.57 -21.16 -4.82
C GLN A 210 7.22 -21.46 -5.48
N ALA A 211 6.38 -20.43 -5.62
CA ALA A 211 5.09 -20.55 -6.29
C ALA A 211 4.74 -19.27 -7.05
N THR A 212 3.82 -19.39 -8.01
CA THR A 212 3.20 -18.25 -8.68
C THR A 212 1.70 -18.41 -8.77
N VAL A 213 1.00 -17.28 -8.72
CA VAL A 213 -0.44 -17.20 -8.91
C VAL A 213 -0.76 -15.94 -9.71
N LYS A 214 -1.85 -15.99 -10.47
CA LYS A 214 -2.34 -14.86 -11.25
C LYS A 214 -3.78 -14.58 -10.90
N LEU A 215 -4.18 -13.33 -11.01
CA LEU A 215 -5.58 -12.97 -10.94
C LEU A 215 -6.32 -13.53 -12.16
N ALA A 216 -7.45 -14.20 -11.92
CA ALA A 216 -8.24 -14.77 -13.00
C ALA A 216 -8.81 -13.65 -13.91
N ALA A 217 -9.02 -13.99 -15.18
CA ALA A 217 -9.57 -13.04 -16.15
C ALA A 217 -10.97 -12.53 -15.73
N GLY A 218 -11.25 -11.26 -16.04
CA GLY A 218 -12.56 -10.65 -15.81
C GLY A 218 -12.79 -10.10 -14.40
N HIS A 219 -11.73 -9.95 -13.60
CA HIS A 219 -11.80 -9.20 -12.35
C HIS A 219 -12.36 -7.79 -12.58
N LYS A 220 -13.28 -7.37 -11.70
CA LYS A 220 -13.86 -6.02 -11.68
C LYS A 220 -13.21 -5.28 -10.51
N PHE A 221 -12.68 -4.07 -10.76
CA PHE A 221 -12.12 -3.19 -9.72
C PHE A 221 -13.22 -2.62 -8.80
N ASP A 222 -13.94 -3.50 -8.12
CA ASP A 222 -14.98 -3.13 -7.17
C ASP A 222 -14.49 -3.21 -5.72
N ARG A 223 -13.29 -3.74 -5.50
CA ARG A 223 -12.66 -3.96 -4.19
C ARG A 223 -11.15 -4.13 -4.31
N ASP A 224 -10.43 -3.90 -3.22
CA ASP A 224 -8.98 -4.11 -3.15
C ASP A 224 -8.63 -5.57 -3.42
N VAL A 225 -7.50 -5.83 -4.09
CA VAL A 225 -6.98 -7.18 -4.30
C VAL A 225 -6.12 -7.55 -3.09
N GLU A 226 -6.65 -8.44 -2.26
CA GLU A 226 -5.95 -8.93 -1.08
C GLU A 226 -5.35 -10.31 -1.37
N LEU A 227 -4.10 -10.51 -1.01
CA LEU A 227 -3.41 -11.80 -1.10
C LEU A 227 -2.91 -12.19 0.28
N LEU A 228 -3.34 -13.35 0.77
CA LEU A 228 -2.89 -13.98 2.00
C LEU A 228 -1.97 -15.15 1.66
N ILE A 229 -0.75 -15.13 2.20
CA ILE A 229 0.29 -16.11 1.93
C ILE A 229 0.56 -16.87 3.22
N TYR A 230 0.46 -18.20 3.17
CA TYR A 230 0.67 -19.05 4.33
C TYR A 230 1.87 -19.97 4.08
N TYR A 231 2.80 -20.01 5.03
CA TYR A 231 3.93 -20.93 5.02
C TYR A 231 3.69 -22.10 5.98
N LYS A 232 4.25 -23.27 5.66
CA LYS A 232 4.37 -24.36 6.64
C LYS A 232 5.38 -23.98 7.70
N ASP A 233 5.18 -24.45 8.93
CA ASP A 233 6.09 -24.24 10.05
C ASP A 233 6.40 -22.74 10.28
N ALA A 234 5.38 -21.87 10.16
CA ALA A 234 5.50 -20.41 10.24
C ALA A 234 6.19 -19.92 11.53
N HIS A 235 6.11 -20.72 12.60
CA HIS A 235 6.69 -20.38 13.89
C HIS A 235 8.15 -20.76 14.09
N GLN A 236 8.74 -21.49 13.14
CA GLN A 236 10.17 -21.79 13.17
C GLN A 236 10.96 -20.53 12.80
N PRO A 237 12.03 -20.20 13.55
CA PRO A 237 12.96 -19.13 13.18
C PRO A 237 13.51 -19.33 11.76
N THR A 238 13.52 -18.27 10.97
CA THR A 238 14.13 -18.26 9.63
C THR A 238 15.13 -17.13 9.49
N ALA A 239 16.08 -17.31 8.58
CA ALA A 239 16.98 -16.27 8.14
C ALA A 239 17.10 -16.30 6.61
N VAL A 240 16.94 -15.14 5.99
CA VAL A 240 17.16 -14.92 4.56
C VAL A 240 18.41 -14.06 4.41
N VAL A 241 19.32 -14.46 3.52
CA VAL A 241 20.54 -13.72 3.24
C VAL A 241 20.44 -13.14 1.84
N GLU A 242 20.61 -11.82 1.74
CA GLU A 242 20.80 -11.12 0.47
C GLU A 242 22.27 -10.79 0.31
N ALA A 243 22.86 -11.23 -0.80
CA ALA A 243 24.26 -10.95 -1.10
C ALA A 243 24.40 -9.49 -1.56
N GLY A 244 25.48 -8.83 -1.14
CA GLY A 244 25.83 -7.51 -1.63
C GLY A 244 26.04 -7.50 -3.15
N GLN A 245 25.77 -6.36 -3.77
CA GLN A 245 25.96 -6.14 -5.19
C GLN A 245 27.44 -5.98 -5.52
N ALA A 246 27.96 -6.86 -6.38
CA ALA A 246 29.36 -6.83 -6.81
C ALA A 246 29.76 -5.53 -7.55
N SER A 247 28.77 -4.81 -8.11
CA SER A 247 28.96 -3.52 -8.79
C SER A 247 28.92 -2.31 -7.86
N ALA A 248 28.62 -2.49 -6.58
CA ALA A 248 28.51 -1.39 -5.63
C ALA A 248 29.88 -0.81 -5.27
N GLU A 249 29.90 0.47 -4.87
CA GLU A 249 31.14 1.10 -4.43
C GLU A 249 31.68 0.43 -3.16
N PRO A 250 33.01 0.21 -3.06
CA PRO A 250 33.62 -0.38 -1.88
C PRO A 250 33.29 0.40 -0.59
N GLY A 251 32.77 -0.30 0.42
CA GLY A 251 32.36 0.30 1.70
C GLY A 251 30.97 0.95 1.69
N SER A 252 30.21 0.84 0.60
CA SER A 252 28.79 1.18 0.58
C SER A 252 27.94 0.03 1.13
N LEU A 253 26.80 0.36 1.74
CA LEU A 253 25.83 -0.63 2.25
C LEU A 253 25.40 -1.64 1.18
N MET A 254 25.34 -1.21 -0.08
CA MET A 254 24.93 -2.06 -1.21
C MET A 254 25.93 -3.18 -1.51
N GLY A 255 27.20 -3.05 -1.10
CA GLY A 255 28.22 -4.08 -1.26
C GLY A 255 28.26 -5.10 -0.12
N ASP A 256 27.62 -4.81 1.01
CA ASP A 256 27.62 -5.67 2.18
C ASP A 256 26.48 -6.69 2.10
N PRO A 257 26.71 -7.95 2.52
CA PRO A 257 25.64 -8.92 2.65
C PRO A 257 24.72 -8.53 3.82
N VAL A 258 23.42 -8.67 3.61
CA VAL A 258 22.39 -8.36 4.62
C VAL A 258 21.65 -9.63 5.00
N VAL A 259 21.28 -9.78 6.27
CA VAL A 259 20.51 -10.91 6.77
C VAL A 259 19.23 -10.41 7.43
N MET A 260 18.09 -10.88 6.93
CA MET A 260 16.79 -10.71 7.59
C MET A 260 16.52 -11.94 8.46
N VAL A 261 16.28 -11.73 9.75
CA VAL A 261 15.95 -12.81 10.70
C VAL A 261 14.50 -12.65 11.14
N SER A 262 13.68 -13.67 10.90
CA SER A 262 12.28 -13.69 11.26
C SER A 262 12.06 -14.61 12.45
N LEU A 263 11.57 -14.04 13.57
CA LEU A 263 11.30 -14.75 14.81
C LEU A 263 9.82 -14.62 15.15
N TYR A 264 9.06 -15.71 14.98
CA TYR A 264 7.62 -15.73 15.22
C TYR A 264 7.20 -16.93 16.08
N PRO A 265 7.65 -17.02 17.33
CA PRO A 265 7.45 -18.23 18.14
C PRO A 265 5.98 -18.48 18.49
N GLU A 266 5.55 -19.74 18.42
CA GLU A 266 4.29 -20.20 19.02
C GLU A 266 4.51 -20.47 20.51
N PHE A 267 3.68 -19.86 21.35
CA PHE A 267 3.72 -20.12 22.79
C PHE A 267 2.66 -21.15 23.17
N PRO A 268 2.98 -22.12 24.03
CA PRO A 268 1.99 -23.09 24.50
C PRO A 268 0.77 -22.41 25.12
N GLN A 269 -0.41 -22.96 24.87
CA GLN A 269 -1.68 -22.43 25.41
C GLN A 269 -1.65 -22.26 26.94
N SER A 270 -0.91 -23.09 27.67
CA SER A 270 -0.74 -22.96 29.13
C SER A 270 -0.06 -21.64 29.53
N VAL A 271 0.93 -21.19 28.76
CA VAL A 271 1.61 -19.92 28.95
C VAL A 271 0.69 -18.77 28.55
N MET A 272 0.06 -18.85 27.38
CA MET A 272 -0.84 -17.81 26.88
C MET A 272 -2.08 -17.63 27.77
N SER A 273 -2.68 -18.71 28.28
CA SER A 273 -3.88 -18.64 29.14
C SER A 273 -3.61 -17.95 30.48
N SER A 274 -2.38 -18.08 31.00
CA SER A 274 -1.96 -17.39 32.23
C SER A 274 -1.82 -15.88 32.05
N MET A 275 -1.49 -15.41 30.83
CA MET A 275 -1.39 -13.98 30.51
C MET A 275 -2.70 -13.38 29.98
N ALA A 276 -3.47 -14.13 29.17
CA ALA A 276 -4.73 -13.67 28.59
C ALA A 276 -5.81 -13.39 29.65
N SER A 277 -5.73 -14.03 30.81
CA SER A 277 -6.61 -13.81 31.96
C SER A 277 -6.27 -12.56 32.78
N SER A 278 -5.20 -11.82 32.44
CA SER A 278 -4.73 -10.67 33.22
C SER A 278 -4.63 -9.37 32.41
N GLY A 279 -5.20 -9.32 31.20
CA GLY A 279 -5.19 -8.12 30.38
C GLY A 279 -6.13 -7.03 30.91
N GLU A 280 -5.75 -5.76 30.75
CA GLU A 280 -6.63 -4.61 30.93
C GLU A 280 -6.91 -3.96 29.57
N PHE A 281 -8.19 -3.81 29.23
CA PHE A 281 -8.65 -3.20 27.99
C PHE A 281 -9.28 -1.84 28.26
N VAL A 282 -8.67 -0.76 27.77
CA VAL A 282 -9.21 0.59 27.92
C VAL A 282 -9.77 1.07 26.60
N PHE A 283 -11.10 1.19 26.52
CA PHE A 283 -11.80 1.70 25.34
C PHE A 283 -11.94 3.22 25.42
N LEU A 284 -11.36 3.94 24.47
CA LEU A 284 -11.50 5.39 24.33
C LEU A 284 -12.55 5.69 23.25
N LEU A 285 -13.69 6.27 23.64
CA LEU A 285 -14.83 6.48 22.76
C LEU A 285 -15.14 7.97 22.57
N ASP A 286 -14.99 8.47 21.34
CA ASP A 286 -15.38 9.84 21.00
C ASP A 286 -16.92 10.00 20.96
N ARG A 287 -17.41 11.07 21.57
CA ARG A 287 -18.80 11.54 21.63
C ARG A 287 -18.92 12.99 21.17
N SER A 288 -17.91 13.50 20.46
CA SER A 288 -17.92 14.84 19.86
C SER A 288 -19.06 14.99 18.85
N GLY A 289 -19.39 16.24 18.49
CA GLY A 289 -20.52 16.53 17.59
C GLY A 289 -20.40 15.87 16.21
N SER A 290 -19.18 15.52 15.76
CA SER A 290 -18.92 14.82 14.49
C SER A 290 -19.38 13.36 14.51
N MET A 291 -19.59 12.78 15.69
CA MET A 291 -20.07 11.40 15.87
C MET A 291 -21.59 11.27 15.77
N SER A 292 -22.32 12.35 15.47
CA SER A 292 -23.78 12.33 15.36
C SER A 292 -24.33 11.30 14.34
N ASN A 293 -25.61 10.99 14.48
CA ASN A 293 -26.37 10.07 13.62
C ASN A 293 -25.84 8.63 13.63
N THR A 294 -25.57 8.07 12.45
CA THR A 294 -25.20 6.67 12.28
C THR A 294 -23.85 6.33 12.90
N ARG A 295 -22.92 7.28 13.00
CA ARG A 295 -21.56 7.06 13.50
C ARG A 295 -21.54 6.63 14.97
N ILE A 296 -22.26 7.33 15.85
CA ILE A 296 -22.35 6.94 17.27
C ILE A 296 -23.14 5.63 17.44
N SER A 297 -24.10 5.34 16.56
CA SER A 297 -24.81 4.06 16.57
C SER A 297 -23.84 2.92 16.24
N SER A 298 -23.10 3.04 15.13
CA SER A 298 -22.09 2.06 14.73
C SER A 298 -21.00 1.90 15.79
N ALA A 299 -20.53 3.00 16.38
CA ALA A 299 -19.53 2.95 17.46
C ALA A 299 -20.04 2.19 18.69
N LYS A 300 -21.32 2.35 19.05
CA LYS A 300 -21.95 1.57 20.12
C LYS A 300 -22.06 0.08 19.76
N ASP A 301 -22.48 -0.24 18.55
CA ASP A 301 -22.61 -1.62 18.09
C ASP A 301 -21.26 -2.33 18.05
N THR A 302 -20.22 -1.65 17.55
CA THR A 302 -18.82 -2.13 17.56
C THR A 302 -18.32 -2.32 18.99
N LEU A 303 -18.54 -1.35 19.89
CA LEU A 303 -18.11 -1.48 21.29
C LEU A 303 -18.79 -2.67 21.97
N LEU A 304 -20.08 -2.89 21.71
CA LEU A 304 -20.82 -4.04 22.23
C LEU A 304 -20.25 -5.36 21.72
N LEU A 305 -19.86 -5.43 20.44
CA LEU A 305 -19.20 -6.60 19.87
C LEU A 305 -17.86 -6.86 20.56
N LEU A 306 -17.02 -5.83 20.71
CA LEU A 306 -15.72 -5.94 21.36
C LEU A 306 -15.84 -6.40 22.81
N LEU A 307 -16.78 -5.84 23.58
CA LEU A 307 -17.04 -6.25 24.96
C LEU A 307 -17.47 -7.71 25.08
N LYS A 308 -18.25 -8.22 24.12
CA LYS A 308 -18.66 -9.63 24.07
C LYS A 308 -17.52 -10.57 23.67
N SER A 309 -16.50 -10.05 23.00
CA SER A 309 -15.31 -10.80 22.56
C SER A 309 -14.15 -10.75 23.56
N LEU A 310 -14.28 -9.98 24.65
CA LEU A 310 -13.24 -9.88 25.66
C LEU A 310 -12.98 -11.23 26.35
N PRO A 311 -11.70 -11.58 26.62
CA PRO A 311 -11.37 -12.79 27.37
C PRO A 311 -11.98 -12.80 28.76
N MET A 312 -12.45 -13.96 29.23
CA MET A 312 -12.93 -14.11 30.60
C MET A 312 -11.80 -13.83 31.60
N GLY A 313 -12.09 -13.01 32.62
CA GLY A 313 -11.13 -12.65 33.67
C GLY A 313 -10.32 -11.37 33.40
N CYS A 314 -10.43 -10.77 32.20
CA CYS A 314 -9.79 -9.50 31.93
C CYS A 314 -10.48 -8.32 32.64
N TYR A 315 -9.72 -7.25 32.88
CA TYR A 315 -10.27 -5.97 33.30
C TYR A 315 -10.58 -5.13 32.07
N PHE A 316 -11.61 -4.28 32.15
CA PHE A 316 -11.83 -3.27 31.13
C PHE A 316 -12.37 -1.98 31.73
N ASN A 317 -12.13 -0.88 31.02
CA ASN A 317 -12.74 0.40 31.30
C ASN A 317 -13.12 1.11 30.01
N ILE A 318 -14.09 2.00 30.08
CA ILE A 318 -14.56 2.76 28.93
C ILE A 318 -14.50 4.23 29.31
N TYR A 319 -13.65 4.95 28.61
CA TYR A 319 -13.52 6.40 28.70
C TYR A 319 -14.21 7.01 27.51
N SER A 320 -15.34 7.66 27.75
CA SER A 320 -16.05 8.39 26.72
C SER A 320 -15.69 9.87 26.80
N PHE A 321 -15.30 10.48 25.68
CA PHE A 321 -14.79 11.84 25.66
C PHE A 321 -15.44 12.71 24.59
N GLY A 322 -15.43 14.02 24.81
CA GLY A 322 -15.90 15.08 23.91
C GLY A 322 -15.34 16.40 24.43
N SER A 323 -16.19 17.39 24.73
CA SER A 323 -15.74 18.57 25.48
C SER A 323 -15.41 18.28 26.95
N ARG A 324 -15.83 17.11 27.46
CA ARG A 324 -15.53 16.55 28.79
C ARG A 324 -15.36 15.05 28.65
N TYR A 325 -14.79 14.38 29.65
CA TYR A 325 -14.66 12.93 29.66
C TYR A 325 -15.40 12.30 30.85
N GLU A 326 -15.88 11.07 30.64
CA GLU A 326 -16.55 10.23 31.64
C GLU A 326 -15.96 8.82 31.55
N HIS A 327 -15.79 8.15 32.68
CA HIS A 327 -15.37 6.74 32.75
C HIS A 327 -16.42 5.90 33.47
N ILE A 328 -16.50 4.61 33.14
CA ILE A 328 -17.50 3.70 33.72
C ILE A 328 -17.04 3.12 35.06
N PHE A 329 -15.78 2.70 35.15
CA PHE A 329 -15.22 2.11 36.36
C PHE A 329 -14.05 2.96 36.87
N SER A 330 -13.98 3.17 38.18
CA SER A 330 -13.00 4.03 38.87
C SER A 330 -11.94 3.22 39.60
#